data_AF-A0A9D9UCD6-F1
#
_entry.id   AF-A0A9D9UCD6-F1
#
_cell.length_a   1.000
_cell.length_b   1.000
_cell.length_c   1.000
_cell.angle_alpha   90.00
_cell.angle_beta   90.00
_cell.angle_gamma   90.00
#
_symmetry.space_group_name_H-M   'P 1'
#
loop_
_entity.id
_entity.type
_entity.pdbx_description
1 polymer ?
#
loop_
_entity_poly.entity_id
_entity_poly.type
_entity_poly.pdbx_seq_one_letter_code
_entity_poly.pdbx_strand_id
1 'polypeptide(L)' 'TLQYYEEHEERMFYKTYRDKGLLIGSGPIEAAHRSVLQSRMKLSGQKWSIKGVNAIANLRCLYKSNAWDILEKFVNAAA' A
#
# COMPACT_ATOMS: atom_id res chain seq x y z
N THR A 1 -27.05 6.48 0.19
CA THR A 1 -28.20 6.99 -0.60
C THR A 1 -27.95 6.70 -2.07
N LEU A 2 -29.00 6.61 -2.89
CA LEU A 2 -28.90 6.39 -4.34
C LEU A 2 -28.02 7.46 -5.02
N GLN A 3 -28.12 8.71 -4.55
CA GLN A 3 -27.34 9.86 -5.00
C GLN A 3 -25.82 9.64 -4.99
N TYR A 4 -25.26 8.94 -3.98
CA TYR A 4 -23.82 8.69 -3.94
C TYR A 4 -23.35 7.85 -5.15
N TYR A 5 -24.16 6.86 -5.55
CA TYR A 5 -23.85 6.02 -6.70
C TYR A 5 -24.02 6.78 -8.01
N GLU A 6 -25.07 7.60 -8.13
CA GLU A 6 -25.30 8.44 -9.32
C GLU A 6 -24.16 9.46 -9.51
N GLU A 7 -23.70 10.10 -8.44
CA GLU A 7 -22.60 11.08 -8.48
C GLU A 7 -21.22 10.47 -8.78
N HIS A 8 -21.06 9.15 -8.60
CA HIS A 8 -19.78 8.46 -8.71
C HIS A 8 -19.81 7.33 -9.77
N GLU A 9 -20.76 7.39 -10.70
CA GLU A 9 -20.93 6.39 -11.77
C GLU A 9 -19.64 6.21 -12.59
N GLU A 10 -18.90 7.30 -12.79
CA GLU A 10 -17.62 7.32 -13.50
C GLU A 10 -16.52 6.50 -12.81
N ARG A 11 -16.73 6.04 -11.58
CA ARG A 11 -15.77 5.17 -10.85
C ARG A 11 -16.17 3.71 -10.88
N MET A 12 -17.39 3.40 -11.35
CA MET A 12 -18.02 2.08 -11.26
C MET A 12 -17.84 1.23 -12.52
N PHE A 13 -16.70 1.34 -13.20
CA PHE A 13 -16.35 0.50 -14.37
C PHE A 13 -16.01 -0.97 -14.00
N TYR A 14 -16.82 -1.59 -13.13
CA TYR A 14 -16.57 -2.91 -12.56
C TYR A 14 -16.41 -4.00 -13.62
N LYS A 15 -17.23 -3.98 -14.67
CA LYS A 15 -17.13 -4.94 -15.78
C LYS A 15 -15.77 -4.83 -16.46
N THR A 16 -15.38 -3.63 -16.87
CA THR A 16 -14.08 -3.34 -17.51
C THR A 16 -12.91 -3.81 -16.66
N TYR A 17 -12.96 -3.59 -15.34
CA TYR A 17 -11.89 -4.02 -14.43
C TYR A 17 -11.87 -5.55 -14.25
N ARG A 18 -13.02 -6.21 -14.16
CA ARG A 18 -13.09 -7.67 -14.12
C ARG A 18 -12.60 -8.32 -15.41
N ASP A 19 -12.96 -7.77 -16.57
CA ASP A 19 -12.52 -8.26 -17.88
C ASP A 19 -11.00 -8.12 -18.04
N LYS A 20 -10.39 -7.11 -17.39
CA LYS A 20 -8.93 -6.92 -17.29
C LYS A 20 -8.26 -7.78 -16.21
N GLY A 21 -9.01 -8.59 -15.46
CA GLY A 21 -8.49 -9.39 -14.35
C GLY A 21 -8.05 -8.57 -13.13
N LEU A 22 -8.49 -7.32 -13.01
CA LEU A 22 -8.15 -6.46 -11.88
C LEU A 22 -9.03 -6.75 -10.67
N LEU A 23 -8.44 -6.59 -9.49
CA LEU A 23 -9.16 -6.70 -8.22
C LEU A 23 -10.07 -5.49 -8.05
N ILE A 24 -11.36 -5.74 -7.81
CA ILE A 24 -12.37 -4.70 -7.56
C ILE A 24 -12.71 -4.52 -6.07
N GLY A 25 -12.21 -5.43 -5.22
CA GLY A 25 -12.42 -5.40 -3.78
C GLY A 25 -11.22 -4.81 -3.03
N SER A 26 -11.49 -4.15 -1.90
CA SER A 26 -10.45 -3.54 -1.05
C SER A 26 -9.69 -4.55 -0.19
N GLY A 27 -10.16 -5.81 -0.06
CA GLY A 27 -9.59 -6.80 0.84
C GLY A 27 -8.06 -6.95 0.77
N PRO A 28 -7.46 -7.14 -0.42
CA PRO A 28 -6.00 -7.20 -0.57
C PRO A 28 -5.29 -5.92 -0.12
N ILE A 29 -5.87 -4.75 -0.39
CA ILE A 29 -5.33 -3.45 0.03
C ILE A 29 -5.42 -3.29 1.55
N GLU A 30 -6.54 -3.67 2.16
CA GLU A 30 -6.73 -3.63 3.61
C GLU A 30 -5.80 -4.61 4.34
N ALA A 31 -5.60 -5.80 3.77
CA ALA A 31 -4.64 -6.79 4.27
C ALA A 31 -3.20 -6.26 4.18
N ALA A 32 -2.82 -5.62 3.08
CA ALA A 32 -1.51 -4.97 2.93
C ALA A 32 -1.35 -3.82 3.93
N HIS A 33 -2.35 -2.94 4.07
CA HIS A 33 -2.32 -1.84 5.04
C HIS A 33 -2.10 -2.36 6.48
N ARG A 34 -2.77 -3.45 6.87
CA ARG A 34 -2.60 -4.08 8.17
C ARG A 34 -1.23 -4.74 8.34
N SER A 35 -0.81 -5.54 7.37
CA SER A 35 0.38 -6.40 7.48
C SER A 35 1.69 -5.66 7.21
N VAL A 36 1.71 -4.68 6.32
CA VAL A 36 2.90 -3.90 5.94
C VAL A 36 3.10 -2.73 6.90
N LEU A 37 2.07 -1.88 7.05
CA LEU A 37 2.18 -0.60 7.76
C LEU A 37 1.76 -0.70 9.23
N GLN A 38 0.51 -1.07 9.52
CA GLN A 38 -0.02 -0.99 10.88
C GLN A 38 0.77 -1.85 11.88
N SER A 39 1.22 -3.03 11.46
CA SER A 39 2.02 -3.95 12.28
C SER A 39 3.32 -3.34 12.83
N ARG A 40 3.85 -2.28 12.22
CA ARG A 40 5.08 -1.62 12.66
C ARG A 40 4.91 -0.16 13.07
N MET A 41 3.95 0.53 12.46
CA MET A 41 3.87 2.00 12.44
C MET A 41 2.66 2.54 13.19
N LYS A 42 1.73 1.67 13.64
CA LYS A 42 0.52 2.04 14.40
C LYS A 42 0.49 1.35 15.77
N LEU A 43 1.64 1.29 16.46
CA LEU A 43 1.73 0.74 17.81
C LEU A 43 1.64 1.86 18.86
N SER A 44 1.32 1.48 20.10
CA SER A 44 1.16 2.43 21.21
C SER A 44 2.42 3.28 21.44
N GLY A 45 2.23 4.58 21.69
CA GLY A 45 3.30 5.52 21.99
C GLY A 45 4.19 5.94 20.82
N GLN A 46 3.96 5.41 19.61
CA GLN A 46 4.77 5.77 18.45
C GLN A 46 4.42 7.15 17.90
N LYS A 47 5.45 7.96 17.66
CA LYS A 47 5.37 9.22 16.93
C LYS A 47 6.41 9.20 15.83
N TRP A 48 6.02 9.65 14.64
CA TRP A 48 6.88 9.64 13.47
C TRP A 48 6.93 11.04 12.84
N SER A 49 8.11 11.43 12.37
CA SER A 49 8.21 12.51 11.38
C SER A 49 7.80 11.98 10.01
N ILE A 50 7.38 12.86 9.10
CA ILE A 50 7.04 12.47 7.72
C ILE A 50 8.24 11.77 7.03
N LYS A 51 9.45 12.28 7.25
CA LYS A 51 10.67 11.64 6.72
C LYS A 51 10.88 10.24 7.31
N GLY A 52 10.72 10.08 8.62
CA GLY A 52 10.91 8.80 9.30
C GLY A 52 9.86 7.75 8.93
N VAL A 53 8.59 8.16 8.87
CA VAL A 53 7.48 7.26 8.52
C VAL A 53 7.64 6.72 7.10
N ASN A 54 8.05 7.57 6.14
CA ASN A 54 8.27 7.17 4.76
C ASN A 54 9.48 6.24 4.61
N ALA A 55 10.60 6.52 5.31
CA ALA A 55 11.77 5.66 5.28
C ALA A 55 11.44 4.23 5.76
N ILE A 56 10.72 4.11 6.88
CA ILE A 56 10.30 2.81 7.40
C ILE A 56 9.27 2.14 6.48
N ALA A 57 8.30 2.88 5.94
CA ALA A 57 7.33 2.34 5.00
C ALA A 57 8.02 1.70 3.78
N ASN A 58 9.00 2.37 3.19
CA ASN A 58 9.76 1.85 2.04
C ASN A 58 10.47 0.53 2.39
N LEU A 59 11.16 0.47 3.53
CA LEU A 59 11.81 -0.77 3.98
C LEU A 59 10.80 -1.89 4.22
N ARG A 60 9.63 -1.58 4.80
CA ARG A 60 8.56 -2.56 5.03
C ARG A 60 7.99 -3.09 3.71
N CYS A 61 7.81 -2.23 2.71
CA CYS A 61 7.36 -2.63 1.39
C CYS A 61 8.35 -3.59 0.74
N LEU A 62 9.64 -3.22 0.65
CA LEU A 62 10.67 -4.08 0.06
C LEU A 62 10.76 -5.44 0.74
N TYR A 63 10.70 -5.46 2.07
CA TYR A 63 10.71 -6.71 2.83
C TYR A 63 9.47 -7.57 2.55
N LYS A 64 8.27 -6.99 2.57
CA LYS A 64 7.01 -7.74 2.39
C LYS A 64 6.75 -8.16 0.94
N SER A 65 7.35 -7.48 -0.03
CA SER A 65 7.30 -7.85 -1.45
C SER A 65 8.45 -8.77 -1.87
N ASN A 66 9.30 -9.23 -0.94
CA ASN A 66 10.48 -10.04 -1.23
C ASN A 66 11.44 -9.38 -2.24
N ALA A 67 11.56 -8.05 -2.20
CA ALA A 67 12.37 -7.24 -3.11
C ALA A 67 13.53 -6.55 -2.36
N TRP A 68 14.08 -7.24 -1.36
CA TRP A 68 15.15 -6.69 -0.52
C TRP A 68 16.45 -6.46 -1.28
N ASP A 69 16.68 -7.24 -2.34
CA ASP A 69 17.83 -7.12 -3.24
C ASP A 69 17.94 -5.71 -3.86
N ILE A 70 16.81 -5.02 -4.05
CA ILE A 70 16.78 -3.62 -4.52
C ILE A 70 17.53 -2.71 -3.53
N LEU A 71 17.29 -2.88 -2.23
CA LEU A 71 17.95 -2.10 -1.20
C LEU A 71 19.46 -2.37 -1.18
N GLU A 72 19.85 -3.64 -1.26
CA GLU A 72 21.25 -4.06 -1.27
C GLU A 72 22.01 -3.42 -2.44
N LYS A 73 21.41 -3.41 -3.64
CA LYS A 73 21.98 -2.74 -4.81
C LYS A 73 22.19 -1.24 -4.57
N PHE A 74 21.21 -0.55 -3.99
CA PHE A 74 21.34 0.88 -3.70
C PHE A 74 22.41 1.19 -2.66
N VAL A 75 22.50 0.38 -1.60
CA VAL A 75 23.52 0.54 -0.55
C VAL A 75 24.92 0.30 -1.12
N ASN A 76 25.09 -0.76 -1.90
CA ASN A 76 26.38 -1.08 -2.52
C ASN A 76 26.83 -0.04 -3.54
N ALA A 77 25.90 0.60 -4.25
CA ALA A 77 26.23 1.67 -5.21
C ALA A 77 26.58 3.01 -4.53
N ALA A 78 26.17 3.19 -3.28
CA ALA A 78 26.44 4.41 -2.50
C ALA A 78 27.69 4.29 -1.62
N ALA A 79 28.20 3.08 -1.44
CA ALA A 79 29.46 2.77 -0.75
C ALA A 79 30.65 2.95 -1.68
#